data_AF-A0ABD7HDR1-F1
#
_entry.id   AF-A0ABD7HDR1-F1
#
_cell.length_a   1.000
_cell.length_b   1.000
_cell.length_c   1.000
_cell.angle_alpha   90.00
_cell.angle_beta   90.00
_cell.angle_gamma   90.00
#
_symmetry.space_group_name_H-M   'P 1'
#
loop_
_entity.id
_entity.type
_entity.pdbx_description
1 polymer ?
#
loop_
_entity_poly.entity_id
_entity_poly.type
_entity_poly.pdbx_seq_one_letter_code
_entity_poly.pdbx_strand_id
1 'polypeptide(L)'
;GLTGDNLTGFGGFNTGSGNVGLFNSGTGNVGFFNSGTGNWGVFNSGSYNTGIGNSGIASTGLFNAGGFNTGVVNAGSYNTGSFNAGQANT
;
A
#
# COMPACT_ATOMS: atom_id res chain seq x y z
N GLY A 1 -27.02 -0.45 -6.22
CA GLY A 1 -26.00 -0.61 -5.18
C GLY A 1 -25.18 -1.82 -5.53
N LEU A 2 -23.91 -1.58 -5.88
CA LEU A 2 -22.85 -2.50 -6.33
C LEU A 2 -23.14 -3.36 -7.57
N THR A 3 -22.31 -3.18 -8.60
CA THR A 3 -22.13 -4.10 -9.75
C THR A 3 -20.66 -4.53 -9.77
N GLY A 4 -20.38 -5.84 -9.65
CA GLY A 4 -19.04 -6.43 -9.72
C GLY A 4 -18.80 -7.53 -8.68
N ASP A 5 -17.88 -8.45 -8.98
CA ASP A 5 -17.63 -9.66 -8.18
C ASP A 5 -16.70 -9.38 -6.98
N ASN A 6 -17.03 -9.94 -5.81
CA ASN A 6 -16.24 -9.96 -4.56
C ASN A 6 -16.12 -8.66 -3.74
N LEU A 7 -17.17 -7.83 -3.65
CA LEU A 7 -17.22 -6.74 -2.65
C LEU A 7 -17.73 -7.25 -1.29
N THR A 8 -16.82 -7.51 -0.34
CA THR A 8 -17.17 -7.67 1.09
C THR A 8 -16.97 -6.35 1.83
N GLY A 9 -18.01 -5.49 1.84
CA GLY A 9 -18.01 -4.22 2.56
C GLY A 9 -19.27 -3.39 2.30
N PHE A 10 -19.54 -2.38 3.15
CA PHE A 10 -20.64 -1.43 2.95
C PHE A 10 -20.43 -0.70 1.61
N GLY A 11 -21.33 -0.97 0.66
CA GLY A 11 -21.11 -0.63 -0.74
C GLY A 11 -20.89 0.85 -1.03
N GLY A 12 -19.92 1.13 -1.90
CA GLY A 12 -19.72 2.44 -2.53
C GLY A 12 -18.36 3.10 -2.28
N PHE A 13 -17.55 2.61 -1.34
CA PHE A 13 -16.30 3.28 -0.98
C PHE A 13 -15.03 2.64 -1.53
N ASN A 14 -15.08 1.46 -2.14
CA ASN A 14 -13.93 0.89 -2.85
C ASN A 14 -14.14 0.99 -4.36
N THR A 15 -13.09 1.34 -5.10
CA THR A 15 -13.07 1.34 -6.58
C THR A 15 -12.14 0.23 -7.08
N GLY A 16 -12.60 -0.56 -8.05
CA GLY A 16 -11.86 -1.71 -8.59
C GLY A 16 -12.31 -3.05 -8.01
N SER A 17 -11.41 -4.05 -7.93
CA SER A 17 -11.77 -5.46 -7.71
C SER A 17 -11.03 -6.09 -6.53
N GLY A 18 -11.71 -6.95 -5.76
CA GLY A 18 -11.08 -7.74 -4.69
C GLY A 18 -10.50 -6.94 -3.52
N ASN A 19 -10.92 -5.68 -3.34
CA ASN A 19 -10.49 -4.86 -2.21
C ASN A 19 -11.28 -5.22 -0.94
N VAL A 20 -10.61 -5.35 0.18
CA VAL A 20 -11.19 -5.62 1.51
C VAL A 20 -10.97 -4.41 2.40
N GLY A 21 -12.04 -3.85 2.97
CA GLY A 21 -12.01 -2.64 3.81
C GLY A 21 -12.75 -1.46 3.18
N LEU A 22 -12.28 -0.21 3.36
CA LEU A 22 -12.95 1.00 2.85
C LEU A 22 -11.96 1.95 2.16
N PHE A 23 -12.44 2.72 1.18
CA PHE A 23 -11.65 3.75 0.48
C PHE A 23 -10.44 3.22 -0.28
N ASN A 24 -10.42 1.95 -0.64
CA ASN A 24 -9.37 1.38 -1.46
C ASN A 24 -9.66 1.56 -2.94
N SER A 25 -8.63 1.90 -3.72
CA SER A 25 -8.69 2.03 -5.17
C SER A 25 -7.72 1.07 -5.85
N GLY A 26 -8.20 0.34 -6.87
CA GLY A 26 -7.41 -0.62 -7.63
C GLY A 26 -7.78 -2.06 -7.28
N THR A 27 -6.79 -2.93 -7.10
CA THR A 27 -7.03 -4.39 -7.06
C THR A 27 -6.41 -5.05 -5.84
N GLY A 28 -7.20 -5.85 -5.11
CA GLY A 28 -6.66 -6.74 -4.08
C GLY A 28 -6.06 -6.03 -2.86
N ASN A 29 -6.44 -4.78 -2.59
CA ASN A 29 -5.94 -4.06 -1.43
C ASN A 29 -6.71 -4.44 -0.16
N VAL A 30 -6.02 -4.52 0.98
CA VAL A 30 -6.60 -4.88 2.27
C VAL A 30 -6.34 -3.75 3.28
N GLY A 31 -7.40 -3.18 3.84
CA GLY A 31 -7.34 -2.13 4.85
C GLY A 31 -8.05 -0.85 4.41
N PHE A 32 -7.41 0.31 4.56
CA PHE A 32 -8.06 1.60 4.33
C PHE A 32 -7.24 2.55 3.46
N PHE A 33 -7.89 3.28 2.56
CA PHE A 33 -7.25 4.35 1.77
C PHE A 33 -6.03 3.89 0.95
N ASN A 34 -5.97 2.62 0.55
CA ASN A 34 -4.87 2.15 -0.29
C ASN A 34 -5.19 2.39 -1.77
N SER A 35 -4.17 2.68 -2.57
CA SER A 35 -4.28 2.89 -4.01
C SER A 35 -3.28 2.01 -4.77
N GLY A 36 -3.75 1.33 -5.80
CA GLY A 36 -2.96 0.43 -6.64
C GLY A 36 -3.27 -1.05 -6.39
N THR A 37 -2.25 -1.88 -6.24
CA THR A 37 -2.43 -3.35 -6.29
C THR A 37 -1.82 -4.05 -5.08
N GLY A 38 -2.62 -4.87 -4.39
CA GLY A 38 -2.11 -5.81 -3.39
C GLY A 38 -1.48 -5.14 -2.16
N ASN A 39 -1.86 -3.90 -1.84
CA ASN A 39 -1.34 -3.24 -0.65
C ASN A 39 -2.10 -3.69 0.60
N TRP A 40 -1.39 -3.84 1.72
CA TRP A 40 -1.97 -4.21 3.00
C TRP A 40 -1.68 -3.15 4.05
N GLY A 41 -2.73 -2.50 4.57
CA GLY A 41 -2.64 -1.58 5.69
C GLY A 41 -3.39 -0.29 5.39
N VAL A 42 -2.74 0.85 5.61
CA VAL A 42 -3.40 2.16 5.52
C VAL A 42 -2.60 3.15 4.68
N PHE A 43 -3.26 3.89 3.78
CA PHE A 43 -2.62 4.97 2.99
C PHE A 43 -1.42 4.51 2.16
N ASN A 44 -1.38 3.26 1.71
CA ASN A 44 -0.32 2.82 0.81
C ASN A 44 -0.68 3.14 -0.65
N SER A 45 0.31 3.53 -1.45
CA SER A 45 0.16 3.83 -2.88
C SER A 45 1.15 3.01 -3.70
N GLY A 46 0.70 2.44 -4.82
CA GLY A 46 1.51 1.59 -5.69
C GLY A 46 1.20 0.11 -5.49
N SER A 47 2.22 -0.73 -5.38
CA SER A 47 2.05 -2.19 -5.45
C SER A 47 2.73 -2.93 -4.29
N TYR A 48 2.01 -3.88 -3.68
CA TYR A 48 2.54 -4.82 -2.69
C TYR A 48 3.18 -4.18 -1.45
N ASN A 49 2.73 -2.98 -1.07
CA ASN A 49 3.24 -2.34 0.14
C ASN A 49 2.48 -2.84 1.37
N THR A 50 3.19 -3.00 2.49
CA THR A 50 2.61 -3.45 3.76
C THR A 50 2.91 -2.45 4.87
N GLY A 51 1.89 -1.98 5.58
CA GLY A 51 2.02 -1.03 6.69
C GLY A 51 1.28 0.28 6.44
N ILE A 52 1.89 1.42 6.75
CA ILE A 52 1.21 2.72 6.73
C ILE A 52 1.97 3.73 5.87
N GLY A 53 1.29 4.36 4.92
CA GLY A 53 1.83 5.52 4.21
C GLY A 53 2.99 5.21 3.27
N ASN A 54 3.15 3.95 2.82
CA ASN A 54 4.21 3.60 1.88
C ASN A 54 3.80 3.94 0.44
N SER A 55 4.71 4.49 -0.34
CA SER A 55 4.50 4.84 -1.74
C SER A 55 5.54 4.17 -2.62
N GLY A 56 5.11 3.42 -3.63
CA GLY A 56 5.97 2.72 -4.59
C GLY A 56 5.72 1.22 -4.60
N ILE A 57 6.77 0.40 -4.51
CA ILE A 57 6.65 -1.05 -4.72
C ILE A 57 7.29 -1.83 -3.58
N ALA A 58 6.58 -2.86 -3.08
CA ALA A 58 7.12 -3.87 -2.17
C ALA A 58 7.82 -3.29 -0.92
N SER A 59 7.32 -2.18 -0.38
CA SER A 59 7.87 -1.59 0.85
C SER A 59 7.07 -2.03 2.08
N THR A 60 7.77 -2.34 3.16
CA THR A 60 7.18 -2.77 4.44
C THR A 60 7.53 -1.79 5.56
N GLY A 61 6.52 -1.32 6.30
CA GLY A 61 6.71 -0.45 7.47
C GLY A 61 5.94 0.86 7.34
N LEU A 62 6.59 1.97 7.69
CA LEU A 62 5.94 3.28 7.84
C LEU A 62 6.59 4.33 6.93
N PHE A 63 5.79 5.01 6.13
CA PHE A 63 6.20 6.19 5.36
C PHE A 63 7.42 5.99 4.45
N ASN A 64 7.57 4.80 3.86
CA ASN A 64 8.63 4.56 2.88
C ASN A 64 8.22 5.05 1.48
N ALA A 65 9.13 5.70 0.76
CA ALA A 65 8.94 6.16 -0.60
C ALA A 65 9.94 5.47 -1.55
N GLY A 66 9.44 4.82 -2.60
CA GLY A 66 10.22 4.07 -3.58
C GLY A 66 10.03 2.56 -3.46
N GLY A 67 11.09 1.77 -3.62
CA GLY A 67 10.98 0.32 -3.86
C GLY A 67 11.72 -0.54 -2.84
N PHE A 68 11.14 -1.65 -2.38
CA PHE A 68 11.85 -2.65 -1.57
C PHE A 68 12.46 -2.09 -0.27
N ASN A 69 11.79 -1.13 0.37
CA ASN A 69 12.25 -0.56 1.62
C ASN A 69 11.61 -1.28 2.81
N THR A 70 12.36 -1.52 3.87
CA THR A 70 11.85 -2.09 5.13
C THR A 70 12.19 -1.19 6.31
N GLY A 71 11.18 -0.69 7.01
CA GLY A 71 11.34 0.12 8.22
C GLY A 71 10.59 1.44 8.14
N VAL A 72 11.22 2.54 8.59
CA VAL A 72 10.52 3.81 8.84
C VAL A 72 11.17 4.97 8.08
N VAL A 73 10.39 5.67 7.25
CA VAL A 73 10.83 6.89 6.54
C VAL A 73 12.09 6.63 5.70
N ASN A 74 12.05 5.62 4.83
CA ASN A 74 13.12 5.41 3.85
C ASN A 74 12.70 5.91 2.47
N ALA A 75 13.54 6.71 1.83
CA ALA A 75 13.34 7.23 0.48
C ALA A 75 14.34 6.59 -0.50
N GLY A 76 13.85 6.14 -1.66
CA GLY A 76 14.65 5.46 -2.68
C GLY A 76 14.39 3.96 -2.68
N SER A 77 15.41 3.12 -2.87
CA SER A 77 15.18 1.67 -3.02
C SER A 77 16.12 0.78 -2.21
N TYR A 78 15.64 -0.38 -1.79
CA TYR A 78 16.44 -1.39 -1.08
C TYR A 78 17.02 -0.90 0.24
N ASN A 79 16.30 -0.04 0.97
CA ASN A 79 16.75 0.45 2.26
C ASN A 79 16.15 -0.37 3.40
N THR A 80 16.95 -0.74 4.39
CA THR A 80 16.49 -1.32 5.65
C THR A 80 16.82 -0.37 6.79
N GLY A 81 15.95 -0.27 7.79
CA GLY A 81 16.16 0.59 8.95
C GLY A 81 15.31 1.86 8.90
N SER A 82 15.86 2.99 9.35
CA SER A 82 15.09 4.24 9.47
C SER A 82 15.85 5.42 8.90
N PHE A 83 15.12 6.35 8.27
CA PHE A 83 15.66 7.63 7.78
C PHE A 83 16.75 7.50 6.70
N ASN A 84 16.70 6.43 5.90
CA ASN A 84 17.64 6.28 4.79
C ASN A 84 17.14 7.02 3.55
N ALA A 85 18.06 7.63 2.82
CA ALA A 85 17.81 8.19 1.50
C ALA A 85 18.78 7.58 0.49
N GLY A 86 18.29 7.21 -0.69
CA GLY A 86 19.09 6.64 -1.77
C GLY A 86 18.85 5.15 -1.96
N GLN A 87 19.91 4.41 -2.29
CA GLN A 87 19.82 2.97 -2.58
C GLN A 87 20.69 2.14 -1.65
N ALA A 88 20.17 0.95 -1.28
CA ALA A 88 20.94 -0.11 -0.64
C ALA A 88 21.56 0.26 0.72
N ASN A 89 20.87 1.08 1.52
CA ASN A 89 21.26 1.33 2.91
C ASN A 89 20.69 0.25 3.84
N THR A 90 21.39 -0.09 4.92
CA THR A 90 20.98 -1.11 5.90
C THR A 90 21.08 -0.60 7.32
#